data_AF-A0A2M8PA09-F1
#
_entry.id   AF-A0A2M8PA09-F1
#
_cell.length_a   1.000
_cell.length_b   1.000
_cell.length_c   1.000
_cell.angle_alpha   90.00
_cell.angle_beta   90.00
_cell.angle_gamma   90.00
#
_symmetry.space_group_name_H-M   'P 1'
#
loop_
_entity.id
_entity.type
_entity.pdbx_description
1 polymer ?
#
loop_
_entity_poly.entity_id
_entity_poly.type
_entity_poly.pdbx_seq_one_letter_code
_entity_poly.pdbx_strand_id
1 'polypeptide(L)'
;AGIILALFATWQFDAVLIQPLTRGATPEQIFFLYSGILVVISFFAYQTPTGLLARRQQAALDRRQGLQERLLGFVLGGVNGYLIFGSIWYYLDRTGYPFAPYIFAPSPGSASAAMVESLPLIFLVQGNLLTILVVVLFLFVLIAVI
;
A
#
# COMPACT_ATOMS: atom_id res chain seq x y z
N ALA A 1 -5.31 -4.26 6.02
CA ALA A 1 -5.50 -5.49 5.22
C ALA A 1 -5.50 -5.20 3.72
N GLY A 2 -6.38 -4.32 3.23
CA GLY A 2 -6.50 -4.00 1.79
C GLY A 2 -5.24 -3.57 1.06
N ILE A 3 -4.50 -2.60 1.63
CA ILE A 3 -3.27 -2.08 1.01
C ILE A 3 -2.20 -3.18 0.93
N ILE A 4 -2.04 -3.98 2.00
CA ILE A 4 -1.09 -5.12 2.01
C ILE A 4 -1.45 -6.15 0.95
N LEU A 5 -2.75 -6.43 0.74
CA LEU A 5 -3.21 -7.30 -0.33
C LEU A 5 -2.87 -6.72 -1.71
N ALA A 6 -3.04 -5.40 -1.92
CA ALA A 6 -2.67 -4.73 -3.15
C ALA A 6 -1.17 -4.88 -3.44
N LEU A 7 -0.34 -4.64 -2.43
CA LEU A 7 1.12 -4.80 -2.52
C LEU A 7 1.52 -6.24 -2.82
N PHE A 8 0.88 -7.20 -2.15
CA PHE A 8 1.09 -8.62 -2.40
C PHE A 8 0.70 -9.01 -3.81
N ALA A 9 -0.49 -8.62 -4.28
CA ALA A 9 -0.97 -8.95 -5.62
C ALA A 9 -0.01 -8.40 -6.67
N THR A 10 0.40 -7.14 -6.55
CA THR A 10 1.37 -6.53 -7.46
C THR A 10 2.70 -7.28 -7.48
N TRP A 11 3.22 -7.68 -6.31
CA TRP A 11 4.48 -8.41 -6.22
C TRP A 11 4.36 -9.85 -6.77
N GLN A 12 3.34 -10.58 -6.35
CA GLN A 12 3.11 -11.98 -6.69
C GLN A 12 2.82 -12.17 -8.18
N PHE A 13 2.03 -11.27 -8.77
CA PHE A 13 1.67 -11.31 -10.18
C PHE A 13 2.63 -10.54 -11.09
N ASP A 14 3.72 -9.98 -10.55
CA ASP A 14 4.66 -9.18 -11.34
C ASP A 14 5.22 -9.98 -12.52
N ALA A 15 5.91 -11.09 -12.23
CA ALA A 15 6.57 -11.90 -13.24
C ALA A 15 5.59 -12.60 -14.20
N VAL A 16 4.40 -12.96 -13.71
CA VAL A 16 3.45 -13.82 -14.44
C VAL A 16 2.46 -13.01 -15.28
N LEU A 17 2.06 -11.83 -14.80
CA LEU A 17 1.01 -11.02 -15.43
C LEU A 17 1.53 -9.64 -15.83
N ILE A 18 2.14 -8.89 -14.91
CA ILE A 18 2.44 -7.47 -15.14
C ILE A 18 3.59 -7.32 -16.15
N GLN A 19 4.72 -8.00 -15.95
CA GLN A 19 5.87 -7.90 -16.85
C GLN A 19 5.55 -8.32 -18.30
N PRO A 20 4.78 -9.40 -18.56
CA PRO A 20 4.33 -9.71 -19.91
C PRO A 20 3.45 -8.62 -20.54
N LEU A 21 2.55 -8.01 -19.76
CA LEU A 21 1.66 -6.94 -20.24
C LEU A 21 2.39 -5.63 -20.51
N THR A 22 3.50 -5.38 -19.82
CA THR A 22 4.30 -4.16 -19.99
C THR A 22 5.48 -4.32 -20.96
N ARG A 23 5.56 -5.44 -21.69
CA ARG A 23 6.60 -5.60 -22.72
C ARG A 23 6.48 -4.52 -23.79
N GLY A 24 7.50 -3.70 -23.92
CA GLY A 24 7.53 -2.57 -24.86
C GLY A 24 6.79 -1.31 -24.37
N ALA A 25 6.28 -1.32 -23.13
CA ALA A 25 5.68 -0.14 -22.52
C ALA A 25 6.75 0.88 -22.10
N THR A 26 6.38 2.15 -22.07
CA THR A 26 7.26 3.22 -21.58
C THR A 26 7.34 3.19 -20.05
N PRO A 27 8.42 3.71 -19.43
CA PRO A 27 8.52 3.80 -17.98
C PRO A 27 7.34 4.50 -17.28
N GLU A 28 6.75 5.52 -17.91
CA GLU A 28 5.56 6.23 -17.41
C GLU A 28 4.33 5.31 -17.38
N GLN A 29 4.12 4.53 -18.45
CA GLN A 29 3.02 3.56 -18.51
C GLN A 29 3.17 2.49 -17.44
N ILE A 30 4.39 2.01 -17.23
CA ILE A 30 4.72 1.04 -16.18
C ILE A 30 4.39 1.64 -14.81
N PHE A 31 4.84 2.87 -14.53
CA PHE A 31 4.54 3.56 -13.28
C PHE A 31 3.03 3.70 -13.03
N PHE A 32 2.27 4.14 -14.04
CA PHE A 32 0.82 4.33 -13.91
C PHE A 32 0.09 3.00 -13.72
N LEU A 33 0.55 1.92 -14.36
CA LEU A 33 -0.04 0.60 -14.17
C LEU A 33 0.12 0.13 -12.72
N TYR A 34 1.34 0.16 -12.18
CA TYR A 34 1.61 -0.25 -10.80
C TYR A 34 0.85 0.60 -9.77
N SER A 35 0.92 1.93 -9.93
CA SER A 35 0.25 2.88 -9.04
C SER A 35 -1.28 2.75 -9.16
N GLY A 36 -1.79 2.54 -10.37
CA GLY A 36 -3.20 2.31 -10.65
C GLY A 36 -3.73 1.05 -9.97
N ILE A 37 -3.03 -0.08 -10.10
CA ILE A 37 -3.38 -1.34 -9.39
C ILE A 37 -3.43 -1.10 -7.89
N LEU A 38 -2.40 -0.47 -7.32
CA LEU A 38 -2.33 -0.16 -5.89
C LEU A 38 -3.52 0.69 -5.44
N VAL A 39 -3.80 1.79 -6.14
CA VAL A 39 -4.88 2.72 -5.79
C VAL A 39 -6.24 2.05 -5.94
N VAL A 40 -6.49 1.34 -7.03
CA VAL A 40 -7.77 0.68 -7.30
C VAL A 40 -8.05 -0.39 -6.24
N ILE A 41 -7.12 -1.30 -5.98
CA ILE A 41 -7.32 -2.35 -4.98
C ILE A 41 -7.45 -1.74 -3.58
N SER A 42 -6.62 -0.76 -3.23
CA SER A 42 -6.70 -0.10 -1.92
C SER A 42 -8.04 0.62 -1.75
N PHE A 43 -8.51 1.33 -2.78
CA PHE A 43 -9.80 2.01 -2.78
C PHE A 43 -10.94 1.01 -2.56
N PHE A 44 -11.02 -0.05 -3.35
CA PHE A 44 -12.08 -1.07 -3.18
C PHE A 44 -11.99 -1.76 -1.83
N ALA A 45 -10.79 -1.99 -1.29
CA ALA A 45 -10.63 -2.56 0.03
C ALA A 45 -11.09 -1.63 1.16
N TYR A 46 -11.02 -0.30 0.98
CA TYR A 46 -11.64 0.67 1.90
C TYR A 46 -13.16 0.79 1.71
N GLN A 47 -13.63 0.64 0.46
CA GLN A 47 -15.05 0.75 0.13
C GLN A 47 -15.85 -0.50 0.49
N THR A 48 -15.21 -1.67 0.58
CA THR A 48 -15.88 -2.93 0.89
C THR A 48 -16.57 -2.76 2.25
N PRO A 49 -17.91 -2.71 2.28
CA PRO A 49 -18.64 -2.30 3.46
C PRO A 49 -18.59 -3.46 4.46
N THR A 50 -17.65 -3.41 5.40
CA THR A 50 -17.76 -4.18 6.64
C THR A 50 -18.91 -3.59 7.46
N GLY A 51 -20.12 -3.97 7.06
CA GLY A 51 -21.37 -3.89 7.81
C GLY A 51 -21.91 -2.49 8.10
N LEU A 52 -23.07 -2.17 7.50
CA LEU A 52 -24.04 -1.21 8.06
C LEU A 52 -24.37 -1.48 9.55
N LEU A 53 -24.07 -2.67 10.06
CA LEU A 53 -24.13 -3.08 11.47
C LEU A 53 -22.97 -2.52 12.33
N ALA A 54 -21.73 -2.49 11.80
CA ALA A 54 -20.58 -1.92 12.51
C ALA A 54 -20.70 -0.39 12.67
N ARG A 55 -21.21 0.30 11.63
CA ARG A 55 -21.48 1.74 11.67
C ARG A 55 -22.54 2.14 12.69
N ARG A 56 -23.56 1.31 12.92
CA ARG A 56 -24.61 1.57 13.94
C ARG A 56 -24.08 1.38 15.37
N GLN A 57 -23.21 0.40 15.59
CA GLN A 57 -22.54 0.22 16.88
C GLN A 57 -21.49 1.32 17.13
N GLN A 58 -20.73 1.72 16.10
CA GLN A 58 -19.78 2.84 16.17
C GLN A 58 -20.47 4.17 16.44
N ALA A 59 -21.62 4.47 15.84
CA ALA A 59 -22.38 5.69 16.12
C ALA A 59 -22.92 5.77 17.57
N ALA A 60 -23.13 4.61 18.22
CA ALA A 60 -23.50 4.54 19.64
C ALA A 60 -22.28 4.68 20.58
N LEU A 61 -21.09 4.24 20.13
CA LEU A 61 -19.80 4.37 20.82
C LEU A 61 -19.12 5.74 20.61
N ASP A 62 -19.41 6.43 19.49
CA ASP A 62 -18.84 7.73 19.08
C ASP A 62 -19.07 8.84 20.10
N ARG A 63 -20.15 8.77 20.89
CA ARG A 63 -20.45 9.79 21.91
C ARG A 63 -19.53 9.72 23.13
N ARG A 64 -18.64 8.71 23.22
CA ARG A 64 -17.70 8.50 24.34
C ARG A 64 -16.27 8.14 23.88
N GLN A 65 -15.85 8.50 22.67
CA GLN A 65 -14.47 8.22 22.26
C GLN A 65 -13.46 9.03 23.09
N GLY A 66 -12.57 8.32 23.77
CA GLY A 66 -11.45 8.89 24.50
C GLY A 66 -10.35 9.36 23.55
N LEU A 67 -9.33 10.01 24.13
CA LEU A 67 -8.13 10.43 23.40
C LEU A 67 -7.38 9.22 22.81
N GLN A 68 -7.48 8.05 23.44
CA GLN A 68 -6.82 6.82 23.02
C GLN A 68 -7.33 6.31 21.67
N GLU A 69 -8.65 6.23 21.46
CA GLU A 69 -9.23 5.77 20.20
C GLU A 69 -8.86 6.70 19.04
N ARG A 70 -8.80 8.01 19.30
CA ARG A 70 -8.39 9.01 18.31
C ARG A 70 -6.92 8.88 17.93
N LEU A 71 -6.05 8.65 18.91
CA LEU A 71 -4.63 8.41 18.66
C LEU A 71 -4.40 7.12 17.87
N LEU A 72 -5.13 6.05 18.19
CA LEU A 72 -5.07 4.80 17.42
C LEU A 72 -5.51 5.02 15.97
N GLY A 73 -6.61 5.74 15.75
CA GLY A 73 -7.05 6.12 14.41
C GLY A 73 -6.01 6.93 13.64
N PHE A 74 -5.36 7.89 14.30
CA PHE A 74 -4.29 8.69 13.71
C PHE A 74 -3.08 7.85 13.31
N VAL A 75 -2.58 6.99 14.20
CA VAL A 75 -1.44 6.10 13.91
C VAL A 75 -1.77 5.15 12.77
N LEU A 76 -2.95 4.52 12.80
CA LEU A 76 -3.40 3.63 11.73
C LEU A 76 -3.54 4.38 10.39
N GLY A 77 -4.05 5.61 10.43
CA GLY A 77 -4.11 6.49 9.27
C GLY A 77 -2.72 6.83 8.71
N GLY A 78 -1.77 7.17 9.59
CA GLY A 78 -0.38 7.46 9.23
C GLY A 78 0.32 6.26 8.59
N VAL A 79 0.19 5.07 9.19
CA VAL A 79 0.75 3.83 8.63
C VAL A 79 0.16 3.54 7.24
N ASN A 80 -1.15 3.64 7.10
CA ASN A 80 -1.81 3.42 5.80
C ASN A 80 -1.39 4.46 4.75
N GLY A 81 -1.30 5.74 5.14
CA GLY A 81 -0.84 6.81 4.26
C GLY A 81 0.59 6.58 3.79
N TYR A 82 1.49 6.22 4.71
CA TYR A 82 2.86 5.87 4.40
C TYR A 82 2.95 4.65 3.46
N LEU A 83 2.13 3.60 3.68
CA LEU A 83 2.08 2.46 2.77
C LEU A 83 1.62 2.86 1.37
N ILE A 84 0.60 3.69 1.21
CA ILE A 84 0.12 4.11 -0.11
C ILE A 84 1.14 5.02 -0.80
N PHE A 85 1.47 6.16 -0.19
CA PHE A 85 2.34 7.16 -0.80
C PHE A 85 3.78 6.68 -0.94
N GLY A 86 4.30 5.96 0.06
CA GLY A 86 5.63 5.35 -0.01
C GLY A 86 5.72 4.28 -1.12
N SER A 87 4.65 3.52 -1.36
CA SER A 87 4.65 2.55 -2.46
C SER A 87 4.54 3.22 -3.83
N ILE A 88 3.79 4.31 -3.95
CA ILE A 88 3.76 5.12 -5.18
C ILE A 88 5.15 5.70 -5.46
N TRP A 89 5.82 6.25 -4.45
CA TRP A 89 7.19 6.74 -4.59
C TRP A 89 8.15 5.60 -4.97
N TYR A 90 7.99 4.42 -4.37
CA TYR A 90 8.77 3.24 -4.75
C TYR A 90 8.61 2.88 -6.24
N TYR A 91 7.40 2.94 -6.80
CA TYR A 91 7.22 2.68 -8.24
C TYR A 91 7.86 3.77 -9.10
N LEU A 92 7.88 5.01 -8.62
CA LEU A 92 8.54 6.12 -9.29
C LEU A 92 10.06 5.91 -9.32
N ASP A 93 10.64 5.47 -8.21
CA ASP A 93 12.05 5.13 -8.09
C ASP A 93 12.43 3.91 -8.96
N ARG A 94 11.63 2.84 -8.90
CA ARG A 94 11.81 1.61 -9.69
C ARG A 94 11.76 1.86 -11.20
N THR A 95 11.02 2.87 -11.66
CA THR A 95 10.91 3.24 -13.08
C THR A 95 11.94 4.28 -13.51
N GLY A 96 12.84 4.69 -12.61
CA GLY A 96 13.92 5.62 -12.93
C GLY A 96 13.48 7.08 -13.05
N TYR A 97 12.45 7.49 -12.30
CA TYR A 97 11.93 8.88 -12.30
C TYR A 97 11.53 9.36 -13.70
N PRO A 98 10.51 8.74 -14.34
CA PRO A 98 10.24 8.91 -15.76
C PRO A 98 9.61 10.28 -16.13
N PHE A 99 9.25 11.09 -15.14
CA PHE A 99 8.62 12.40 -15.34
C PHE A 99 9.62 13.56 -15.32
N ALA A 100 10.88 13.32 -15.63
CA ALA A 100 11.87 14.38 -15.78
C ALA A 100 11.43 15.38 -16.90
N PRO A 101 11.61 16.70 -16.71
CA PRO A 101 12.33 17.37 -15.62
C PRO A 101 11.48 17.70 -14.39
N TYR A 102 10.17 17.40 -14.40
CA TYR A 102 9.26 17.82 -13.34
C TYR A 102 9.41 17.01 -12.05
N ILE A 103 9.74 15.73 -12.16
CA ILE A 103 10.06 14.85 -11.03
C ILE A 103 11.36 14.12 -11.35
N PHE A 104 12.36 14.30 -10.49
CA PHE A 104 13.71 13.75 -10.67
C PHE A 104 14.17 13.02 -9.41
N ALA A 105 15.18 12.16 -9.58
CA ALA A 105 15.74 11.37 -8.49
C ALA A 105 16.30 12.28 -7.37
N PRO A 106 16.13 11.91 -6.09
CA PRO A 106 16.78 12.58 -4.98
C PRO A 106 18.30 12.67 -5.18
N SER A 107 18.89 13.81 -4.84
CA SER A 107 20.34 13.98 -4.89
C SER A 107 21.02 12.98 -3.93
N PRO A 108 22.10 12.29 -4.35
CA PRO A 108 22.87 11.40 -3.48
C PRO A 108 23.29 12.10 -2.18
N GLY A 109 23.14 11.43 -1.05
CA GLY A 109 23.47 11.97 0.28
C GLY A 109 22.45 12.95 0.87
N SER A 110 21.37 13.27 0.16
CA SER A 110 20.25 14.05 0.72
C SER A 110 19.40 13.23 1.68
N ALA A 111 18.65 13.92 2.55
CA ALA A 111 17.66 13.26 3.42
C ALA A 111 16.62 12.46 2.60
N SER A 112 16.21 12.98 1.44
CA SER A 112 15.29 12.29 0.54
C SER A 112 15.89 11.01 -0.04
N ALA A 113 17.20 10.98 -0.33
CA ALA A 113 17.87 9.76 -0.77
C ALA A 113 17.88 8.69 0.34
N ALA A 114 18.12 9.07 1.60
CA ALA A 114 18.01 8.16 2.73
C ALA A 114 16.58 7.64 2.93
N MET A 115 15.56 8.45 2.64
CA MET A 115 14.16 8.02 2.72
C MET A 115 13.80 6.98 1.66
N VAL A 116 14.44 7.00 0.48
CA VAL A 116 14.19 6.00 -0.56
C VAL A 116 14.52 4.60 -0.05
N GLU A 117 15.59 4.42 0.72
CA GLU A 117 15.97 3.12 1.31
C GLU A 117 14.94 2.60 2.32
N SER A 118 14.16 3.50 2.90
CA SER A 118 13.10 3.18 3.86
C SER A 118 11.74 2.97 3.20
N LEU A 119 11.61 2.86 1.88
CA LEU A 119 10.29 2.73 1.25
C LEU A 119 9.63 1.37 1.56
N PRO A 120 8.28 1.33 1.68
CA PRO A 120 7.54 0.14 2.12
C PRO A 120 7.92 -1.16 1.41
N LEU A 121 7.95 -1.17 0.07
CA LEU A 121 8.19 -2.39 -0.69
C LEU A 121 9.61 -2.92 -0.55
N ILE A 122 10.58 -2.06 -0.23
CA ILE A 122 11.98 -2.47 -0.09
C ILE A 122 12.10 -3.49 1.04
N PHE A 123 11.60 -3.16 2.23
CA PHE A 123 11.67 -4.08 3.36
C PHE A 123 10.54 -5.12 3.36
N LEU A 124 9.35 -4.80 2.83
CA LEU A 124 8.23 -5.77 2.81
C LEU A 124 8.52 -6.97 1.89
N VAL A 125 9.25 -6.76 0.79
CA VAL A 125 9.62 -7.83 -0.14
C VAL A 125 10.85 -8.61 0.35
N GLN A 126 11.74 -7.96 1.11
CA GLN A 126 12.89 -8.63 1.70
C GLN A 126 12.45 -9.75 2.66
N GLY A 127 13.08 -10.91 2.54
CA GLY A 127 12.86 -12.03 3.47
C GLY A 127 11.47 -12.68 3.42
N ASN A 128 10.71 -12.50 2.33
CA ASN A 128 9.35 -13.07 2.17
C ASN A 128 8.31 -12.54 3.17
N LEU A 129 8.57 -11.39 3.80
CA LEU A 129 7.70 -10.78 4.81
C LEU A 129 6.29 -10.50 4.30
N LEU A 130 6.17 -10.04 3.05
CA LEU A 130 4.88 -9.78 2.41
C LEU A 130 4.00 -11.03 2.38
N THR A 131 4.55 -12.17 1.98
CA THR A 131 3.84 -13.46 1.94
C THR A 131 3.41 -13.89 3.34
N ILE A 132 4.30 -13.79 4.33
CA ILE A 132 3.99 -14.11 5.73
C ILE A 132 2.84 -13.24 6.25
N LEU A 133 2.90 -11.92 6.00
CA LEU A 133 1.85 -10.98 6.41
C LEU A 133 0.50 -11.34 5.80
N VAL A 134 0.46 -11.71 4.52
CA VAL A 134 -0.80 -12.11 3.86
C VAL A 134 -1.35 -13.42 4.43
N VAL A 135 -0.50 -14.41 4.69
CA VAL A 135 -0.93 -15.68 5.31
C VAL A 135 -1.51 -15.40 6.70
N VAL A 136 -0.84 -14.60 7.52
CA VAL A 136 -1.33 -14.23 8.87
C VAL A 136 -2.65 -13.47 8.78
N LEU A 137 -2.77 -12.51 7.86
CA LEU A 137 -4.02 -11.77 7.64
C LEU A 137 -5.14 -12.70 7.19
N PHE A 138 -4.86 -13.66 6.31
CA PHE A 138 -5.84 -14.63 5.84
C PHE A 138 -6.32 -15.54 6.97
N LEU A 139 -5.41 -16.06 7.80
CA LEU A 139 -5.74 -16.85 8.98
C LEU A 139 -6.58 -16.06 9.97
N PHE A 140 -6.22 -14.80 10.24
CA PHE A 140 -6.99 -13.92 11.12
C PHE A 140 -8.43 -13.73 10.60
N VAL A 141 -8.59 -13.45 9.30
CA VAL A 141 -9.92 -13.31 8.69
C VAL A 141 -10.70 -14.62 8.76
N LEU A 142 -10.08 -15.76 8.47
CA LEU A 142 -10.73 -17.07 8.55
C LEU A 142 -11.24 -17.34 9.96
N ILE A 143 -10.42 -17.11 10.99
CA ILE A 143 -10.79 -17.28 12.40
C ILE A 143 -11.90 -16.32 12.80
N ALA A 144 -11.86 -15.07 12.34
CA ALA A 144 -12.87 -14.07 12.69
C ALA A 144 -14.24 -14.30 12.03
N VAL A 145 -14.28 -15.07 10.93
CA VAL A 145 -15.50 -15.38 10.17
C VAL A 145 -16.19 -16.66 10.67
N ILE A 146 -15.44 -17.59 11.26
CA ILE A 146 -15.96 -18.81 11.90
C ILE A 146 -16.52 -18.47 13.28
#